data_AF-A0A7X5N2K2-F1
#
_entry.id   AF-A0A7X5N2K2-F1
#
_cell.length_a   1.000
_cell.length_b   1.000
_cell.length_c   1.000
_cell.angle_alpha   90.00
_cell.angle_beta   90.00
_cell.angle_gamma   90.00
#
_symmetry.space_group_name_H-M   'P 1'
#
loop_
_entity.id
_entity.type
_entity.pdbx_description
1 polymer ?
#
loop_
_entity_poly.entity_id
_entity_poly.type
_entity_poly.pdbx_seq_one_letter_code
_entity_poly.pdbx_strand_id
1 'polypeptide(L)'
;LEEAIRKIDRETRGRFKDTFDRVNSGVQALYPRLFGGGHAYLELTGEDLLDTGVTIMARPPGKRVSSISLLSGGEKAMTAVALVFAIFQLNPAPFCLLDEVDAPLDEANVGRLANMVREMSEKVQFLFVS
;
A
#
# COMPACT_ATOMS: atom_id res chain seq x y z
N LEU A 1 21.43 -29.99 -9.07
CA LEU A 1 20.65 -28.90 -9.70
C LEU A 1 19.25 -28.80 -9.09
N GLU A 2 18.47 -29.88 -9.05
CA GLU A 2 17.13 -29.88 -8.44
C GLU A 2 17.10 -29.49 -6.94
N GLU A 3 18.07 -29.92 -6.14
CA GLU A 3 18.16 -29.51 -4.73
C GLU A 3 18.41 -28.01 -4.55
N ALA A 4 19.22 -27.41 -5.45
CA ALA A 4 19.49 -25.98 -5.41
C ALA A 4 18.23 -25.18 -5.78
N ILE A 5 17.49 -25.62 -6.79
CA ILE A 5 16.20 -25.01 -7.20
C ILE A 5 15.20 -25.11 -6.03
N ARG A 6 15.02 -26.30 -5.44
CA ARG A 6 14.10 -26.48 -4.30
C ARG A 6 14.45 -25.62 -3.09
N LYS A 7 15.75 -25.40 -2.84
CA LYS A 7 16.20 -24.51 -1.77
C LYS A 7 15.84 -23.05 -2.09
N ILE A 8 16.12 -22.59 -3.31
CA ILE A 8 15.78 -21.23 -3.78
C ILE A 8 14.27 -21.00 -3.71
N ASP A 9 13.46 -21.95 -4.17
CA ASP A 9 11.99 -21.84 -4.13
C ASP A 9 11.48 -21.68 -2.70
N ARG A 10 12.01 -22.48 -1.76
CA ARG A 10 11.62 -22.41 -0.35
C ARG A 10 12.00 -21.07 0.28
N GLU A 11 13.21 -20.58 0.03
CA GLU A 11 13.66 -19.26 0.52
C GLU A 11 12.83 -18.13 -0.10
N THR A 12 12.52 -18.21 -1.40
CA THR A 12 11.73 -17.21 -2.12
C THR A 12 10.30 -17.13 -1.61
N ARG A 13 9.64 -18.28 -1.41
CA ARG A 13 8.29 -18.34 -0.83
C ARG A 13 8.24 -17.71 0.57
N GLY A 14 9.25 -17.99 1.41
CA GLY A 14 9.36 -17.40 2.74
C GLY A 14 9.49 -15.88 2.69
N ARG A 15 10.46 -15.37 1.91
CA ARG A 15 10.69 -13.92 1.78
C ARG A 15 9.50 -13.18 1.19
N PHE A 16 8.83 -13.77 0.21
CA PHE A 16 7.60 -13.20 -0.36
C PHE A 16 6.51 -13.11 0.71
N LYS A 17 6.22 -14.21 1.42
CA LYS A 17 5.17 -14.23 2.45
C LYS A 17 5.43 -13.22 3.57
N ASP A 18 6.67 -13.17 4.06
CA ASP A 18 7.06 -12.20 5.11
C ASP A 18 6.88 -10.75 4.64
N THR A 19 7.26 -10.46 3.40
CA THR A 19 7.10 -9.12 2.82
C THR A 19 5.61 -8.80 2.63
N PHE A 20 4.84 -9.73 2.06
CA PHE A 20 3.39 -9.60 1.87
C PHE A 20 2.68 -9.30 3.20
N ASP A 21 2.98 -10.04 4.26
CA ASP A 21 2.33 -9.85 5.57
C ASP A 21 2.66 -8.50 6.18
N ARG A 22 3.91 -8.05 6.04
CA ARG A 22 4.33 -6.73 6.51
C ARG A 22 3.68 -5.60 5.70
N VAL A 23 3.61 -5.72 4.37
CA VAL A 23 2.89 -4.74 3.52
C VAL A 23 1.42 -4.71 3.90
N ASN A 24 0.77 -5.88 4.01
CA ASN A 24 -0.65 -5.98 4.35
C ASN A 24 -0.95 -5.32 5.71
N SER A 25 -0.10 -5.56 6.71
CA SER A 25 -0.21 -4.90 8.03
C SER A 25 -0.04 -3.38 7.92
N GLY A 26 0.91 -2.91 7.10
CA GLY A 26 1.10 -1.49 6.82
C GLY A 26 -0.13 -0.85 6.15
N VAL A 27 -0.72 -1.52 5.15
CA VAL A 27 -1.95 -1.05 4.48
C VAL A 27 -3.10 -0.94 5.49
N GLN A 28 -3.30 -1.97 6.32
CA GLN A 28 -4.36 -1.98 7.33
C GLN A 28 -4.20 -0.85 8.36
N ALA A 29 -2.96 -0.47 8.69
CA ALA A 29 -2.68 0.64 9.59
C ALA A 29 -2.82 2.02 8.94
N LEU A 30 -2.38 2.17 7.68
CA LEU A 30 -2.34 3.47 6.99
C LEU A 30 -3.68 3.86 6.39
N TYR A 31 -4.43 2.90 5.85
CA TYR A 31 -5.70 3.15 5.17
C TYR A 31 -6.70 3.95 6.03
N PRO A 32 -7.03 3.55 7.28
CA PRO A 32 -7.98 4.31 8.09
C PRO A 32 -7.48 5.71 8.44
N ARG A 33 -6.17 5.93 8.53
CA ARG A 33 -5.59 7.25 8.81
C ARG A 33 -5.75 8.20 7.61
N LEU A 34 -5.55 7.67 6.40
CA LEU A 34 -5.75 8.38 5.14
C LEU A 34 -7.22 8.72 4.87
N PHE A 35 -8.14 7.79 5.14
CA PHE A 35 -9.56 7.96 4.83
C PHE A 35 -10.40 8.49 5.99
N GLY A 36 -9.84 8.61 7.20
CA GLY A 36 -10.61 8.93 8.41
C GLY A 36 -11.53 7.79 8.86
N GLY A 37 -11.17 6.55 8.53
CA GLY A 37 -11.95 5.33 8.80
C GLY A 37 -11.87 4.32 7.66
N GLY A 38 -12.70 3.28 7.71
CA GLY A 38 -12.68 2.21 6.71
C GLY A 38 -11.54 1.22 6.94
N HIS A 39 -11.31 0.34 5.96
CA HIS A 39 -10.31 -0.72 6.05
C HIS A 39 -9.83 -1.13 4.66
N ALA A 40 -8.57 -1.50 4.51
CA ALA A 40 -8.06 -2.14 3.30
C ALA A 40 -7.07 -3.23 3.67
N TYR A 41 -6.95 -4.23 2.81
CA TYR A 41 -6.08 -5.38 3.02
C TYR A 41 -5.71 -6.02 1.68
N LEU A 42 -4.63 -6.80 1.69
CA LEU A 42 -4.17 -7.56 0.54
C LEU A 42 -4.71 -8.99 0.58
N GLU A 43 -5.08 -9.50 -0.60
CA GLU A 43 -5.44 -10.89 -0.83
C GLU A 43 -4.54 -11.47 -1.92
N LEU A 44 -4.15 -12.73 -1.74
CA LEU A 44 -3.49 -13.52 -2.79
C LEU A 44 -4.56 -14.06 -3.75
N THR A 45 -4.31 -14.00 -5.04
CA THR A 45 -5.29 -14.45 -6.07
C THR A 45 -5.26 -15.95 -6.34
N GLY A 46 -4.38 -16.69 -5.65
CA GLY A 46 -4.10 -18.10 -5.85
C GLY A 46 -3.22 -18.67 -4.73
N GLU A 47 -3.09 -19.99 -4.70
CA GLU A 47 -2.48 -20.73 -3.58
C GLU A 47 -0.95 -20.83 -3.65
N ASP A 48 -0.35 -20.90 -4.85
CA ASP A 48 1.12 -20.97 -4.98
C ASP A 48 1.75 -19.59 -4.91
N LEU A 49 2.51 -19.35 -3.85
CA LEU A 49 3.24 -18.11 -3.60
C LEU A 49 4.25 -17.72 -4.69
N LEU A 50 4.67 -18.65 -5.54
CA LEU A 50 5.60 -18.34 -6.65
C LEU A 50 4.89 -17.77 -7.89
N ASP A 51 3.60 -18.10 -8.08
CA ASP A 51 2.84 -17.76 -9.29
C ASP A 51 1.56 -16.94 -9.01
N THR A 52 1.25 -16.68 -7.73
CA THR A 52 0.05 -15.95 -7.31
C THR A 52 0.18 -14.45 -7.54
N GLY A 53 -0.94 -13.82 -7.89
CA GLY A 53 -1.07 -12.37 -7.92
C GLY A 53 -1.44 -11.79 -6.55
N VAL A 54 -1.40 -10.47 -6.45
CA VAL A 54 -1.83 -9.72 -5.27
C VAL A 54 -2.93 -8.75 -5.67
N THR A 55 -4.06 -8.81 -4.96
CA THR A 55 -5.15 -7.84 -5.10
C THR A 55 -5.30 -7.04 -3.82
N ILE A 56 -5.53 -5.74 -3.95
CA ILE A 56 -5.89 -4.88 -2.83
C ILE A 56 -7.42 -4.73 -2.75
N MET A 57 -7.95 -5.10 -1.59
CA MET A 57 -9.35 -4.98 -1.23
C MET A 57 -9.51 -3.77 -0.32
N ALA A 58 -10.49 -2.93 -0.61
CA ALA A 58 -10.70 -1.71 0.16
C ALA A 58 -12.18 -1.52 0.50
N ARG A 59 -12.41 -0.96 1.67
CA ARG A 59 -13.71 -0.58 2.20
C ARG A 59 -13.62 0.86 2.71
N PRO A 60 -13.90 1.85 1.85
CA PRO A 60 -14.01 3.24 2.28
C PRO A 60 -15.10 3.41 3.36
N PRO A 61 -15.04 4.49 4.17
CA PRO A 61 -16.07 4.79 5.16
C PRO A 61 -17.48 4.78 4.53
N GLY A 62 -18.41 4.03 5.14
CA GLY A 62 -19.79 3.94 4.67
C GLY A 62 -20.03 3.06 3.44
N LYS A 63 -18.99 2.42 2.86
CA LYS A 63 -19.11 1.55 1.68
C LYS A 63 -18.91 0.06 2.01
N ARG A 64 -19.26 -0.80 1.05
CA ARG A 64 -18.93 -2.23 1.07
C ARG A 64 -17.48 -2.45 0.62
N VAL A 65 -16.93 -3.61 0.95
CA VAL A 65 -15.61 -4.03 0.46
C VAL A 65 -15.70 -4.21 -1.06
N SER A 66 -14.74 -3.66 -1.79
CA SER A 66 -14.59 -3.89 -3.23
C SER A 66 -13.12 -3.89 -3.64
N SER A 67 -12.83 -4.48 -4.79
CA SER A 67 -11.52 -4.33 -5.45
C SER A 67 -11.28 -2.86 -5.82
N ILE A 68 -10.02 -2.45 -5.83
CA ILE A 68 -9.60 -1.10 -6.23
C ILE A 68 -10.16 -0.67 -7.58
N SER A 69 -10.36 -1.59 -8.53
CA SER A 69 -10.90 -1.29 -9.86
C SER A 69 -12.31 -0.67 -9.82
N LEU A 70 -13.08 -0.95 -8.77
CA LEU A 70 -14.47 -0.51 -8.58
C LEU A 70 -14.61 0.80 -7.78
N LEU A 71 -13.51 1.36 -7.29
CA LEU A 71 -13.50 2.60 -6.50
C LEU A 71 -13.59 3.86 -7.39
N SER A 72 -13.99 5.00 -6.80
CA SER A 72 -13.93 6.30 -7.48
C SER A 72 -12.47 6.73 -7.74
N GLY A 73 -12.24 7.77 -8.57
CA GLY A 73 -10.90 8.27 -8.86
C GLY A 73 -10.09 8.64 -7.61
N GLY A 74 -10.66 9.46 -6.72
CA GLY A 74 -10.02 9.85 -5.46
C GLY A 74 -9.83 8.67 -4.50
N GLU A 75 -10.79 7.74 -4.44
CA GLU A 75 -10.66 6.53 -3.61
C GLU A 75 -9.56 5.60 -4.13
N LYS A 76 -9.42 5.47 -5.45
CA LYS A 76 -8.32 4.72 -6.07
C LYS A 76 -6.99 5.35 -5.72
N ALA A 77 -6.85 6.66 -5.87
CA ALA A 77 -5.62 7.39 -5.56
C ALA A 77 -5.22 7.22 -4.10
N MET A 78 -6.13 7.45 -3.16
CA MET A 78 -5.84 7.29 -1.72
C MET A 78 -5.53 5.84 -1.34
N THR A 79 -6.21 4.86 -1.95
CA THR A 79 -5.91 3.43 -1.74
C THR A 79 -4.52 3.08 -2.27
N ALA A 80 -4.14 3.61 -3.44
CA ALA A 80 -2.82 3.43 -4.03
C ALA A 80 -1.73 4.08 -3.17
N VAL A 81 -1.95 5.30 -2.67
CA VAL A 81 -1.02 5.98 -1.75
C VAL A 81 -0.82 5.16 -0.48
N ALA A 82 -1.89 4.61 0.11
CA ALA A 82 -1.78 3.73 1.27
C ALA A 82 -0.87 2.52 1.01
N LEU A 83 -1.02 1.89 -0.16
CA LEU A 83 -0.19 0.76 -0.59
C LEU A 83 1.26 1.17 -0.82
N VAL A 84 1.49 2.26 -1.55
CA VAL A 84 2.84 2.77 -1.81
C VAL A 84 3.55 3.10 -0.51
N PHE A 85 2.88 3.77 0.44
CA PHE A 85 3.47 4.08 1.74
C PHE A 85 3.68 2.86 2.63
N ALA A 86 2.82 1.84 2.57
CA ALA A 86 3.05 0.58 3.28
C ALA A 86 4.32 -0.13 2.76
N ILE A 87 4.52 -0.14 1.44
CA ILE A 87 5.75 -0.66 0.82
C ILE A 87 6.95 0.21 1.20
N PHE A 88 6.79 1.52 1.18
CA PHE A 88 7.86 2.46 1.46
C PHE A 88 8.38 2.35 2.90
N GLN A 89 7.52 2.12 3.89
CA GLN A 89 7.94 1.97 5.30
C GLN A 89 8.76 0.70 5.57
N LEU A 90 8.67 -0.31 4.70
CA LEU A 90 9.42 -1.57 4.85
C LEU A 90 10.91 -1.42 4.58
N ASN A 91 11.24 -0.56 3.61
CA ASN A 91 12.60 -0.24 3.22
C ASN A 91 12.62 1.23 2.74
N PRO A 92 12.64 2.20 3.68
CA PRO A 92 12.51 3.60 3.33
C PRO A 92 13.72 4.08 2.54
N ALA A 93 13.45 4.69 1.38
CA ALA A 93 14.49 5.39 0.64
C ALA A 93 14.85 6.70 1.38
N PRO A 94 16.09 7.22 1.21
CA PRO A 94 16.49 8.48 1.85
C PRO A 94 15.63 9.68 1.42
N PHE A 95 15.03 9.61 0.23
CA PHE A 95 14.07 10.61 -0.25
C PHE A 95 12.91 9.98 -1.03
N CYS A 96 11.79 10.68 -1.11
CA CYS A 96 10.60 10.31 -1.87
C CYS A 96 10.08 11.54 -2.64
N LEU A 97 9.83 11.38 -3.95
CA LEU A 97 9.21 12.40 -4.80
C LEU A 97 7.76 11.99 -5.08
N LEU A 98 6.83 12.90 -4.82
CA LEU A 98 5.41 12.75 -5.12
C LEU A 98 5.02 13.87 -6.09
N ASP A 99 4.47 13.50 -7.24
CA ASP A 99 4.11 14.42 -8.33
C ASP A 99 2.62 14.27 -8.65
N GLU A 100 1.86 15.36 -8.45
CA GLU A 100 0.41 15.48 -8.68
C GLU A 100 -0.45 14.36 -8.04
N VAL A 101 0.03 13.77 -6.94
CA VAL A 101 -0.66 12.65 -6.28
C VAL A 101 -2.00 13.04 -5.65
N ASP A 102 -2.23 14.34 -5.46
CA ASP A 102 -3.40 14.94 -4.86
C ASP A 102 -4.42 15.49 -5.86
N ALA A 103 -4.09 15.53 -7.16
CA ALA A 103 -4.98 16.00 -8.22
C ALA A 103 -6.40 15.37 -8.22
N PRO A 104 -6.60 14.07 -7.92
CA PRO A 104 -7.93 13.47 -7.88
C PRO A 104 -8.62 13.58 -6.50
N LEU A 105 -8.04 14.32 -5.54
CA LEU A 105 -8.50 14.36 -4.14
C LEU A 105 -9.34 15.60 -3.85
N ASP A 106 -10.27 15.47 -2.90
CA ASP A 106 -10.96 16.60 -2.29
C ASP A 106 -10.12 17.23 -1.16
N GLU A 107 -10.48 18.45 -0.76
CA GLU A 107 -9.76 19.23 0.26
C GLU A 107 -9.52 18.46 1.57
N ALA A 108 -10.50 17.67 1.99
CA ALA A 108 -10.40 16.87 3.21
C ALA A 108 -9.35 15.74 3.09
N ASN A 109 -9.29 15.07 1.94
CA ASN A 109 -8.31 14.02 1.68
C ASN A 109 -6.91 14.59 1.43
N VAL A 110 -6.79 15.75 0.76
CA VAL A 110 -5.52 16.49 0.62
C VAL A 110 -4.93 16.79 2.00
N GLY A 111 -5.73 17.31 2.93
CA GLY A 111 -5.29 17.59 4.29
C GLY A 111 -4.80 16.34 5.04
N ARG A 112 -5.50 15.20 4.89
CA ARG A 112 -5.08 13.92 5.49
C ARG A 112 -3.77 13.39 4.90
N LEU A 113 -3.62 13.47 3.59
CA LEU A 113 -2.39 13.10 2.90
C LEU A 113 -1.22 13.98 3.37
N ALA A 114 -1.40 15.30 3.37
CA ALA A 114 -0.37 16.27 3.78
C ALA A 114 0.08 16.05 5.23
N ASN A 115 -0.85 15.77 6.15
CA ASN A 115 -0.52 15.47 7.55
C ASN A 115 0.34 14.21 7.67
N MET A 116 0.01 13.15 6.92
CA MET A 116 0.79 11.93 6.97
C MET A 116 2.17 12.09 6.31
N VAL A 117 2.27 12.81 5.18
CA VAL A 117 3.57 13.14 4.58
C VAL A 117 4.43 13.93 5.57
N ARG A 118 3.84 14.89 6.30
CA ARG A 118 4.53 15.64 7.34
C ARG A 118 5.06 14.74 8.45
N GLU A 119 4.27 13.80 8.96
CA GLU A 119 4.76 12.83 9.96
C GLU A 119 5.88 11.93 9.42
N MET A 120 5.75 11.44 8.18
CA MET A 120 6.79 10.60 7.56
C MET A 120 8.07 11.41 7.28
N SER A 121 7.95 12.73 7.12
CA SER A 121 9.08 13.62 6.86
C SER A 121 10.07 13.74 8.02
N GLU A 122 9.69 13.29 9.22
CA GLU A 122 10.60 13.18 10.37
C GLU A 122 11.75 12.19 10.13
N LYS A 123 11.57 11.24 9.21
CA LYS A 123 12.54 10.17 8.94
C LYS A 123 13.04 10.14 7.49
N VAL A 124 12.28 10.72 6.55
CA VAL A 124 12.53 10.65 5.11
C VAL A 124 12.38 12.03 4.51
N GLN A 125 13.23 12.40 3.57
CA GLN A 125 13.05 13.64 2.83
C GLN A 125 11.93 13.50 1.77
N PHE A 126 10.89 14.32 1.85
CA PHE A 126 9.82 14.36 0.83
C PHE A 126 9.96 15.59 -0.06
N LEU A 127 9.86 15.38 -1.38
CA LEU A 127 9.61 16.41 -2.37
C LEU A 127 8.18 16.20 -2.86
N PHE A 128 7.33 17.22 -2.70
CA PHE A 128 5.91 17.18 -3.05
C PHE A 128 5.62 18.26 -4.09
N VAL A 129 5.10 17.85 -5.24
CA VAL A 129 4.67 18.71 -6.35
C VAL A 129 3.15 18.53 -6.48
N SER A 130 2.43 19.65 -6.45
CA SER A 130 0.98 19.77 -6.44
C SER A 130 0.60 21.05 -7.17
#